data_AF-A0A8T6WMJ5-F1
#
_entry.id   AF-A0A8T6WMJ5-F1
#
_cell.length_a   1.000
_cell.length_b   1.000
_cell.length_c   1.000
_cell.angle_alpha   90.00
_cell.angle_beta   90.00
_cell.angle_gamma   90.00
#
_symmetry.space_group_name_H-M   'P 1'
#
loop_
_entity.id
_entity.type
_entity.pdbx_description
1 polymer ?
#
loop_
_entity_poly.entity_id
_entity_poly.type
_entity_poly.pdbx_seq_one_letter_code
_entity_poly.pdbx_strand_id
1 'polypeptide(L)'
;MEQIKLFPQINEYRVYESQYLDNRFEVLMIPGAWSYEAMEAWYPGTIWNPGGRHTIMYSDWEGYKGRTKYAKIGGCYYAARLAVGELLTRERSQARVIVLREARPGYVMPVGVWQVRENVRNAMRQKPLKYDTLQEALARIASRFEIPLKHWIESSMLIQNTLFQRRITDYHQ
;
A
#
# COMPACT_ATOMS: atom_id res chain seq x y z
N MET A 1 -8.05 -8.95 -12.66
CA MET A 1 -6.65 -8.48 -12.51
C MET A 1 -5.87 -8.56 -13.81
N GLU A 2 -5.94 -9.65 -14.60
CA GLU A 2 -5.22 -9.71 -15.89
C GLU A 2 -5.60 -8.57 -16.84
N GLN A 3 -6.86 -8.15 -16.86
CA GLN A 3 -7.30 -7.01 -17.66
C GLN A 3 -6.58 -5.70 -17.32
N ILE A 4 -6.26 -5.46 -16.03
CA ILE A 4 -5.59 -4.23 -15.59
C ILE A 4 -4.24 -4.08 -16.26
N LYS A 5 -3.54 -5.20 -16.47
CA LYS A 5 -2.20 -5.23 -17.08
C LYS A 5 -2.18 -4.72 -18.52
N LEU A 6 -3.34 -4.68 -19.19
CA LEU A 6 -3.51 -4.24 -20.58
C LEU A 6 -3.84 -2.75 -20.69
N PHE A 7 -4.11 -2.07 -19.58
CA PHE A 7 -4.47 -0.65 -19.57
C PHE A 7 -3.24 0.26 -19.65
N PRO A 8 -3.38 1.52 -20.07
CA PRO A 8 -2.30 2.50 -19.98
C PRO A 8 -1.84 2.72 -18.53
N GLN A 9 -0.56 3.01 -18.35
CA GLN A 9 0.00 3.36 -17.05
C GLN A 9 -0.48 4.75 -16.62
N ILE A 10 -0.69 4.95 -15.32
CA ILE A 10 -0.83 6.31 -14.79
C ILE A 10 0.46 7.11 -15.02
N ASN A 11 0.33 8.42 -15.19
CA ASN A 11 1.42 9.35 -15.47
C ASN A 11 1.80 10.24 -14.27
N GLU A 12 1.12 10.10 -13.13
CA GLU A 12 1.40 10.81 -11.89
C GLU A 12 1.45 9.87 -10.69
N TYR A 13 2.07 10.32 -9.60
CA TYR A 13 1.97 9.63 -8.31
C TYR A 13 0.64 9.98 -7.66
N ARG A 14 -0.03 8.98 -7.08
CA ARG A 14 -1.30 9.18 -6.38
C ARG A 14 -1.22 8.63 -4.97
N VAL A 15 -1.78 9.36 -4.01
CA VAL A 15 -1.97 8.90 -2.63
C VAL A 15 -3.46 8.95 -2.32
N TYR A 16 -4.00 7.83 -1.86
CA TYR A 16 -5.35 7.72 -1.34
C TYR A 16 -5.30 7.44 0.16
N GLU A 17 -6.21 8.03 0.92
CA GLU A 17 -6.17 7.96 2.37
C GLU A 17 -7.50 7.49 2.94
N SER A 18 -7.45 6.69 4.01
CA SER A 18 -8.61 6.37 4.83
C SER A 18 -8.20 6.21 6.29
N GLN A 19 -9.05 6.67 7.20
CA GLN A 19 -8.90 6.44 8.62
C GLN A 19 -10.23 5.96 9.20
N TYR A 20 -10.21 4.81 9.87
CA TYR A 20 -11.40 4.23 10.48
C TYR A 20 -11.02 3.33 11.66
N LEU A 21 -11.73 3.47 12.78
CA LEU A 21 -11.50 2.70 14.02
C LEU A 21 -10.01 2.62 14.39
N ASP A 22 -9.34 3.78 14.40
CA ASP A 22 -7.92 3.92 14.72
C ASP A 22 -6.95 3.13 13.81
N ASN A 23 -7.42 2.71 12.63
CA ASN A 23 -6.56 2.24 11.56
C ASN A 23 -6.36 3.36 10.56
N ARG A 24 -5.10 3.56 10.16
CA ARG A 24 -4.74 4.47 9.08
C ARG A 24 -4.28 3.68 7.87
N PHE A 25 -4.88 3.99 6.73
CA PHE A 25 -4.53 3.43 5.44
C PHE A 25 -4.03 4.54 4.53
N GLU A 26 -2.86 4.32 3.95
CA GLU A 26 -2.29 5.13 2.88
C GLU A 26 -2.06 4.21 1.69
N VAL A 27 -2.58 4.55 0.52
CA VAL A 27 -2.38 3.77 -0.70
C VAL A 27 -1.65 4.60 -1.73
N LEU A 28 -0.41 4.20 -1.98
CA LEU A 28 0.47 4.81 -2.95
C LEU A 28 0.30 4.12 -4.31
N MET A 29 0.03 4.90 -5.35
CA MET A 29 0.14 4.46 -6.74
C MET A 29 1.31 5.16 -7.42
N ILE A 30 2.14 4.36 -8.07
CA ILE A 30 3.36 4.77 -8.76
C ILE A 30 3.18 4.46 -10.26
N PRO A 31 3.53 5.40 -11.15
CA PRO A 31 3.64 5.13 -12.58
C PRO A 31 4.47 3.87 -12.88
N GLY A 32 3.89 2.93 -13.60
CA GLY A 32 4.56 1.68 -13.96
C GLY A 32 3.62 0.51 -14.21
N ALA A 33 4.20 -0.60 -14.66
CA ALA A 33 3.47 -1.83 -14.90
C ALA A 33 2.87 -2.40 -13.59
N TRP A 34 1.69 -3.02 -13.69
CA TRP A 34 0.98 -3.58 -12.55
C TRP A 34 1.92 -4.43 -11.66
N SER A 35 1.97 -4.03 -10.40
CA SER A 35 2.57 -4.76 -9.30
C SER A 35 1.86 -4.29 -8.03
N TYR A 36 1.83 -5.13 -7.02
CA TYR A 36 1.04 -4.84 -5.83
C TYR A 36 1.80 -5.25 -4.57
N GLU A 37 1.75 -4.42 -3.55
CA GLU A 37 2.31 -4.70 -2.23
C GLU A 37 1.31 -4.28 -1.16
N ALA A 38 1.18 -5.09 -0.12
CA ALA A 38 0.48 -4.73 1.09
C ALA A 38 1.44 -4.82 2.27
N MET A 39 1.37 -3.83 3.14
CA MET A 39 2.16 -3.75 4.34
C MET A 39 1.26 -3.44 5.54
N GLU A 40 1.46 -4.17 6.63
CA GLU A 40 0.77 -3.92 7.88
C GLU A 40 1.76 -3.75 9.02
N ALA A 41 1.54 -2.72 9.83
CA ALA A 41 2.25 -2.51 11.07
C ALA A 41 1.28 -2.55 12.26
N TRP A 42 1.62 -3.39 13.24
CA TRP A 42 0.79 -3.66 14.42
C TRP A 42 1.52 -3.25 15.69
N TYR A 43 0.98 -2.25 16.38
CA TYR A 43 1.55 -1.71 17.61
C TYR A 43 1.42 -2.68 18.79
N PRO A 44 2.33 -2.60 19.78
CA PRO A 44 2.14 -3.25 21.07
C PRO A 44 0.74 -3.02 21.66
N GLY A 45 0.12 -4.06 22.18
CA GLY A 45 -1.22 -4.00 22.77
C GLY A 45 -2.38 -4.11 21.77
N THR A 46 -2.10 -4.18 20.46
CA THR A 46 -3.13 -4.52 19.46
C THR A 46 -3.44 -6.02 19.49
N ILE A 47 -4.59 -6.42 18.93
CA ILE A 47 -5.01 -7.83 18.85
C ILE A 47 -3.95 -8.72 18.18
N TRP A 48 -3.20 -8.16 17.21
CA TRP A 48 -2.17 -8.88 16.46
C TRP A 48 -0.75 -8.72 17.04
N ASN A 49 -0.61 -7.94 18.13
CA ASN A 49 0.63 -7.81 18.88
C ASN A 49 0.35 -7.58 20.38
N PRO A 50 -0.42 -8.46 21.05
CA PRO A 50 -1.00 -8.18 22.38
C PRO A 50 0.05 -8.13 23.50
N GLY A 51 1.15 -8.88 23.36
CA GLY A 51 2.27 -8.92 24.31
C GLY A 51 3.58 -8.36 23.75
N GLY A 52 3.54 -7.64 22.62
CA GLY A 52 4.73 -7.08 22.00
C GLY A 52 5.39 -6.00 22.83
N ARG A 53 6.72 -5.91 22.73
CA ARG A 53 7.49 -4.75 23.23
C ARG A 53 7.79 -3.73 22.13
N HIS A 54 7.65 -4.15 20.86
CA HIS A 54 7.93 -3.35 19.68
C HIS A 54 6.85 -3.56 18.62
N THR A 55 6.69 -2.59 17.73
CA THR A 55 5.79 -2.68 16.58
C THR A 55 6.29 -3.74 15.61
N ILE A 56 5.38 -4.63 15.17
CA ILE A 56 5.67 -5.68 14.20
C ILE A 56 5.21 -5.18 12.83
N MET A 57 6.07 -5.28 11.82
CA MET A 57 5.74 -4.93 10.43
C MET A 57 5.85 -6.18 9.54
N TYR A 58 4.83 -6.40 8.72
CA TYR A 58 4.85 -7.41 7.65
C TYR A 58 4.63 -6.75 6.30
N SER A 59 5.31 -7.30 5.29
CA SER A 59 5.11 -6.93 3.88
C SER A 59 4.97 -8.19 3.02
N ASP A 60 4.01 -8.16 2.11
CA ASP A 60 3.89 -9.10 1.00
C ASP A 60 3.69 -8.33 -0.30
N TRP A 61 4.36 -8.77 -1.36
CA TRP A 61 4.30 -8.13 -2.67
C TRP A 61 4.16 -9.12 -3.83
N GLU A 62 3.77 -8.62 -4.99
CA GLU A 62 3.75 -9.33 -6.25
C GLU A 62 4.20 -8.43 -7.39
N GLY A 63 5.02 -8.98 -8.28
CA GLY A 63 5.31 -8.34 -9.56
C GLY A 63 4.19 -8.58 -10.57
N TYR A 64 4.46 -8.21 -11.82
CA TYR A 64 3.52 -8.37 -12.93
C TYR A 64 3.00 -9.80 -13.13
N LYS A 65 3.82 -10.82 -12.79
CA LYS A 65 3.45 -12.24 -12.89
C LYS A 65 2.58 -12.75 -11.72
N GLY A 66 2.34 -11.93 -10.70
CA GLY A 66 1.59 -12.33 -9.50
C GLY A 66 2.41 -13.19 -8.53
N ARG A 67 1.72 -13.77 -7.52
CA ARG A 67 2.30 -14.68 -6.52
C ARG A 67 1.97 -16.14 -6.83
N THR A 68 2.90 -17.03 -6.52
CA THR A 68 2.68 -18.49 -6.53
C THR A 68 2.41 -19.05 -5.13
N LYS A 69 2.81 -18.34 -4.08
CA LYS A 69 2.60 -18.70 -2.67
C LYS A 69 1.60 -17.75 -2.01
N TYR A 70 0.83 -18.29 -1.07
CA TYR A 70 -0.11 -17.52 -0.26
C TYR A 70 0.61 -16.43 0.54
N ALA A 71 0.00 -15.24 0.64
CA ALA A 71 0.56 -14.11 1.39
C ALA A 71 0.63 -14.40 2.90
N LYS A 72 1.73 -14.02 3.56
CA LYS A 72 1.91 -14.13 5.02
C LYS A 72 0.93 -13.23 5.78
N ILE A 73 0.63 -12.04 5.24
CA ILE A 73 -0.41 -11.12 5.73
C ILE A 73 -1.82 -11.77 5.65
N GLY A 74 -1.96 -12.82 4.83
CA GLY A 74 -3.19 -13.59 4.70
C GLY A 74 -4.29 -12.83 3.96
N GLY A 75 -5.54 -13.01 4.40
CA GLY A 75 -6.73 -12.52 3.68
C GLY A 75 -6.76 -11.00 3.46
N CYS A 76 -6.17 -10.21 4.36
CA CYS A 76 -6.11 -8.75 4.24
C CYS A 76 -5.38 -8.30 2.96
N TYR A 77 -4.32 -9.01 2.57
CA TYR A 77 -3.58 -8.76 1.33
C TYR A 77 -4.52 -8.83 0.11
N TYR A 78 -5.31 -9.91 0.01
CA TYR A 78 -6.19 -10.15 -1.13
C TYR A 78 -7.42 -9.22 -1.13
N ALA A 79 -7.93 -8.86 0.05
CA ALA A 79 -9.03 -7.90 0.19
C ALA A 79 -8.66 -6.50 -0.29
N ALA A 80 -7.53 -5.97 0.19
CA ALA A 80 -7.02 -4.68 -0.25
C ALA A 80 -6.71 -4.69 -1.74
N ARG A 81 -6.10 -5.77 -2.24
CA ARG A 81 -5.81 -5.97 -3.67
C ARG A 81 -7.07 -5.93 -4.52
N LEU A 82 -8.15 -6.60 -4.09
CA LEU A 82 -9.43 -6.58 -4.80
C LEU A 82 -9.99 -5.16 -4.91
N ALA A 83 -10.01 -4.40 -3.81
CA ALA A 83 -10.51 -3.03 -3.79
C ALA A 83 -9.70 -2.08 -4.70
N VAL A 84 -8.37 -2.23 -4.72
CA VAL A 84 -7.50 -1.52 -5.68
C VAL A 84 -7.84 -1.90 -7.13
N GLY A 85 -8.04 -3.20 -7.38
CA GLY A 85 -8.36 -3.70 -8.71
C GLY A 85 -9.68 -3.15 -9.27
N GLU A 86 -10.69 -2.99 -8.42
CA GLU A 86 -11.97 -2.35 -8.79
C GLU A 86 -11.75 -0.93 -9.31
N LEU A 87 -10.93 -0.12 -8.63
CA LEU A 87 -10.63 1.25 -9.05
C LEU A 87 -9.91 1.28 -10.41
N LEU A 88 -8.81 0.56 -10.53
CA LEU A 88 -8.00 0.55 -11.75
C LEU A 88 -8.77 0.02 -12.97
N THR A 89 -9.67 -0.95 -12.74
CA THR A 89 -10.57 -1.44 -13.79
C THR A 89 -11.56 -0.36 -14.22
N ARG A 90 -12.16 0.35 -13.26
CA ARG A 90 -13.09 1.46 -13.52
C ARG A 90 -12.41 2.61 -14.29
N GLU A 91 -11.19 2.96 -13.91
CA GLU A 91 -10.43 4.04 -14.56
C GLU A 91 -9.74 3.59 -15.87
N ARG A 92 -9.73 2.29 -16.16
CA ARG A 92 -8.97 1.69 -17.27
C ARG A 92 -7.50 2.15 -17.25
N SER A 93 -6.88 2.02 -16.09
CA SER A 93 -5.48 2.40 -15.85
C SER A 93 -4.71 1.27 -15.15
N GLN A 94 -3.38 1.30 -15.22
CA GLN A 94 -2.51 0.42 -14.45
C GLN A 94 -1.46 1.22 -13.68
N ALA A 95 -1.02 0.67 -12.55
CA ALA A 95 -0.02 1.28 -11.69
C ALA A 95 0.69 0.21 -10.85
N ARG A 96 1.85 0.55 -10.29
CA ARG A 96 2.38 -0.16 -9.13
C ARG A 96 1.66 0.37 -7.89
N VAL A 97 1.08 -0.50 -7.07
CA VAL A 97 0.27 -0.08 -5.94
C VAL A 97 0.81 -0.65 -4.64
N ILE A 98 0.98 0.21 -3.64
CA ILE A 98 1.45 -0.17 -2.30
C ILE A 98 0.40 0.30 -1.30
N VAL A 99 -0.21 -0.65 -0.58
CA VAL A 99 -1.17 -0.38 0.50
C VAL A 99 -0.43 -0.47 1.82
N LEU A 100 -0.39 0.65 2.56
CA LEU A 100 0.29 0.78 3.85
C LEU A 100 -0.78 0.93 4.92
N ARG A 101 -0.70 0.09 5.96
CA ARG A 101 -1.66 0.11 7.07
C ARG A 101 -0.94 0.21 8.40
N GLU A 102 -1.31 1.23 9.17
CA GLU A 102 -0.91 1.37 10.56
C GLU A 102 -2.12 1.06 11.46
N ALA A 103 -2.05 -0.06 12.21
CA ALA A 103 -3.08 -0.42 13.19
C ALA A 103 -2.59 -0.05 14.59
N ARG A 104 -3.20 0.99 15.16
CA ARG A 104 -2.84 1.54 16.46
C ARG A 104 -3.59 0.86 17.62
N PRO A 105 -3.14 1.02 18.88
CA PRO A 105 -3.72 0.33 20.04
C PRO A 105 -5.21 0.59 20.29
N GLY A 106 -5.77 1.71 19.80
CA GLY A 106 -7.21 1.96 19.87
C GLY A 106 -8.06 1.04 18.98
N TYR A 107 -7.42 0.25 18.10
CA TYR A 107 -8.08 -0.78 17.32
C TYR A 107 -8.35 -2.04 18.15
N VAL A 108 -9.49 -2.05 18.82
CA VAL A 108 -9.90 -3.08 19.79
C VAL A 108 -10.86 -4.14 19.23
N MET A 109 -11.24 -4.07 17.95
CA MET A 109 -12.21 -5.01 17.35
C MET A 109 -11.61 -5.81 16.18
N PRO A 110 -11.66 -7.15 16.18
CA PRO A 110 -11.24 -7.97 15.05
C PRO A 110 -12.40 -8.07 14.04
N VAL A 111 -12.63 -7.01 13.25
CA VAL A 111 -13.73 -6.97 12.24
C VAL A 111 -13.38 -7.78 10.96
N GLY A 112 -12.27 -8.51 10.99
CA GLY A 112 -11.84 -9.41 9.93
C GLY A 112 -11.39 -8.70 8.64
N VAL A 113 -11.24 -9.52 7.59
CA VAL A 113 -10.72 -9.10 6.27
C VAL A 113 -11.64 -8.09 5.57
N TRP A 114 -12.93 -8.10 5.89
CA TRP A 114 -13.92 -7.19 5.32
C TRP A 114 -13.59 -5.73 5.63
N GLN A 115 -13.16 -5.40 6.85
CA GLN A 115 -12.83 -4.02 7.21
C GLN A 115 -11.68 -3.45 6.39
N VAL A 116 -10.65 -4.26 6.11
CA VAL A 116 -9.54 -3.87 5.26
C VAL A 116 -10.05 -3.55 3.85
N ARG A 117 -10.88 -4.43 3.29
CA ARG A 117 -11.49 -4.22 1.96
C ARG A 117 -12.27 -2.91 1.91
N GLU A 118 -13.17 -2.67 2.86
CA GLU A 118 -14.01 -1.48 2.83
C GLU A 118 -13.22 -0.20 3.12
N ASN A 119 -12.20 -0.24 3.98
CA ASN A 119 -11.32 0.91 4.20
C ASN A 119 -10.56 1.29 2.94
N VAL A 120 -9.95 0.30 2.28
CA VAL A 120 -9.26 0.55 1.02
C VAL A 120 -10.25 1.03 -0.05
N ARG A 121 -11.43 0.41 -0.16
CA ARG A 121 -12.46 0.88 -1.09
C ARG A 121 -12.93 2.30 -0.80
N ASN A 122 -13.06 2.68 0.47
CA ASN A 122 -13.39 4.04 0.87
C ASN A 122 -12.28 5.03 0.51
N ALA A 123 -11.01 4.66 0.68
CA ALA A 123 -9.88 5.46 0.20
C ALA A 123 -9.97 5.65 -1.33
N MET A 124 -10.18 4.57 -2.09
CA MET A 124 -10.28 4.57 -3.56
C MET A 124 -11.51 5.31 -4.12
N ARG A 125 -12.51 5.61 -3.30
CA ARG A 125 -13.68 6.42 -3.69
C ARG A 125 -13.42 7.91 -3.62
N GLN A 126 -12.41 8.32 -2.84
CA GLN A 126 -12.04 9.72 -2.70
C GLN A 126 -11.17 10.18 -3.88
N LYS A 127 -11.12 11.50 -4.09
CA LYS A 127 -10.19 12.09 -5.06
C LYS A 127 -8.76 11.90 -4.55
N PRO A 128 -7.83 11.33 -5.33
CA PRO A 128 -6.45 11.16 -4.90
C PRO A 128 -5.75 12.50 -4.72
N LEU A 129 -4.81 12.52 -3.78
CA LEU A 129 -3.74 13.51 -3.77
C LEU A 129 -2.76 13.14 -4.88
N LYS A 130 -2.40 14.09 -5.74
CA LYS A 130 -1.52 13.87 -6.89
C LYS A 130 -0.18 14.56 -6.66
N TYR A 131 0.90 13.91 -7.08
CA TYR A 131 2.26 14.42 -6.95
C TYR A 131 3.06 14.13 -8.23
N ASP A 132 4.05 14.97 -8.49
CA ASP A 132 4.95 14.82 -9.63
C ASP A 132 6.14 13.92 -9.29
N THR A 133 6.49 13.83 -8.00
CA THR A 133 7.62 13.02 -7.54
C THR A 133 7.22 11.98 -6.48
N LEU A 134 7.95 10.85 -6.48
CA LEU A 134 7.84 9.85 -5.42
C LEU A 134 8.16 10.45 -4.05
N GLN A 135 9.12 11.37 -3.99
CA GLN A 135 9.56 12.01 -2.75
C GLN A 135 8.43 12.80 -2.08
N GLU A 136 7.68 13.60 -2.85
CA GLU A 136 6.52 14.34 -2.33
C GLU A 136 5.40 13.40 -1.85
N ALA A 137 5.12 12.34 -2.62
CA ALA A 137 4.13 11.34 -2.24
C ALA A 137 4.53 10.62 -0.94
N LEU A 138 5.80 10.21 -0.82
CA LEU A 138 6.31 9.57 0.40
C LEU A 138 6.36 10.54 1.58
N ALA A 139 6.69 11.81 1.37
CA ALA A 139 6.65 12.83 2.42
C ALA A 139 5.23 13.04 2.94
N ARG A 140 4.23 13.05 2.04
CA ARG A 140 2.82 13.10 2.45
C ARG A 140 2.44 11.90 3.31
N ILE A 141 2.81 10.69 2.89
CA ILE A 141 2.54 9.45 3.64
C ILE A 141 3.22 9.50 5.02
N ALA A 142 4.48 9.93 5.06
CA ALA A 142 5.25 10.06 6.29
C ALA A 142 4.59 11.00 7.31
N SER A 143 3.98 12.11 6.84
CA SER A 143 3.25 13.04 7.73
C SER A 143 2.02 12.43 8.41
N ARG A 144 1.64 11.21 8.03
CA ARG A 144 0.46 10.49 8.54
C ARG A 144 0.83 9.28 9.38
N PHE A 145 2.04 8.77 9.29
CA PHE A 145 2.44 7.64 10.11
C PHE A 145 3.20 8.10 11.34
N GLU A 146 2.96 7.43 12.45
CA GLU A 146 3.79 7.60 13.65
C GLU A 146 5.08 6.78 13.48
N ILE A 147 5.01 5.65 12.77
CA ILE A 147 6.20 4.87 12.40
C ILE A 147 7.02 5.67 11.38
N PRO A 148 8.32 5.91 11.64
CA PRO A 148 9.19 6.59 10.70
C PRO A 148 9.17 5.96 9.31
N LEU A 149 9.06 6.81 8.28
CA LEU A 149 9.02 6.41 6.87
C LEU A 149 10.15 5.44 6.48
N LYS A 150 11.33 5.60 7.09
CA LYS A 150 12.50 4.73 6.87
C LYS A 150 12.16 3.24 7.03
N HIS A 151 11.40 2.87 8.07
CA HIS A 151 11.04 1.47 8.31
C HIS A 151 10.10 0.91 7.24
N TRP A 152 9.18 1.73 6.74
CA TRP A 152 8.33 1.36 5.62
C TRP A 152 9.13 1.17 4.33
N ILE A 153 10.09 2.05 4.05
CA ILE A 153 10.96 1.92 2.88
C ILE A 153 11.84 0.67 2.99
N GLU A 154 12.46 0.42 4.15
CA GLU A 154 13.31 -0.76 4.39
C GLU A 154 12.56 -2.08 4.27
N SER A 155 11.25 -2.07 4.58
CA SER A 155 10.40 -3.27 4.52
C SER A 155 9.65 -3.42 3.20
N SER A 156 9.62 -2.40 2.34
CA SER A 156 8.90 -2.41 1.07
C SER A 156 9.80 -2.80 -0.10
N MET A 157 9.42 -3.85 -0.82
CA MET A 157 10.14 -4.26 -2.01
C MET A 157 9.85 -3.35 -3.20
N LEU A 158 8.60 -2.92 -3.40
CA LEU A 158 8.24 -2.10 -4.55
C LEU A 158 8.75 -0.67 -4.44
N ILE A 159 8.77 -0.07 -3.23
CA ILE A 159 9.36 1.25 -3.02
C ILE A 159 10.87 1.20 -3.29
N GLN A 160 11.57 0.21 -2.74
CA GLN A 160 13.00 0.03 -2.97
C GLN A 160 13.31 -0.11 -4.46
N ASN A 161 12.63 -1.02 -5.16
CA ASN A 161 12.84 -1.22 -6.60
C ASN A 161 12.61 0.07 -7.40
N THR A 162 11.60 0.86 -7.02
CA THR A 162 11.33 2.14 -7.69
C THR A 162 12.44 3.17 -7.43
N LEU A 163 12.95 3.26 -6.20
CA LEU A 163 14.06 4.15 -5.85
C LEU A 163 15.37 3.73 -6.55
N PHE A 164 15.66 2.44 -6.61
CA PHE A 164 16.84 1.91 -7.30
C PHE A 164 16.75 2.09 -8.81
N GLN A 165 15.59 1.83 -9.41
CA GLN A 165 15.38 2.03 -10.86
C GLN A 165 15.60 3.49 -11.26
N ARG A 166 15.10 4.45 -10.46
CA ARG A 166 15.31 5.89 -10.69
C ARG A 166 16.79 6.26 -10.70
N ARG A 167 17.56 5.77 -9.72
CA ARG A 167 19.01 6.01 -9.68
C ARG A 167 19.67 5.57 -10.99
N ILE A 168 19.33 4.39 -11.51
CA ILE A 168 19.90 3.88 -12.77
C ILE A 168 19.53 4.79 -13.95
N THR A 169 18.27 5.23 -14.07
CA THR A 169 17.86 6.11 -15.16
C THR A 169 18.54 7.47 -15.10
N ASP A 170 18.87 7.96 -13.91
CA ASP A 170 19.56 9.24 -13.71
C ASP A 170 21.05 9.19 -14.11
N TYR A 171 21.66 7.99 -14.19
CA TYR A 171 23.07 7.82 -14.63
C TYR A 171 23.24 7.66 -16.15
N HIS A 172 22.15 7.57 -16.92
CA HIS A 172 22.19 7.39 -18.38
C HIS A 172 21.84 8.68 -19.17
N GLN A 173 21.96 9.85 -18.55
CA GLN A 173 21.94 11.17 -19.20
C GLN A 173 23.34 11.79 -19.17
#